data_AF-A0A2E3DD11-F1
#
_entry.id   AF-A0A2E3DD11-F1
#
_cell.length_a   1.000
_cell.length_b   1.000
_cell.length_c   1.000
_cell.angle_alpha   90.00
_cell.angle_beta   90.00
_cell.angle_gamma   90.00
#
_symmetry.space_group_name_H-M   'P 1'
#
loop_
_entity.id
_entity.type
_entity.pdbx_description
1 polymer ?
#
loop_
_entity_poly.entity_id
_entity_poly.type
_entity_poly.pdbx_seq_one_letter_code
_entity_poly.pdbx_strand_id
1 'polypeptide(L)' 'MALSRKMTGEELAQIREKLGATQVEFGVLLGRSPSSVSQMERGEAPVTESFALLVRLVEKFGIEEIR' A
#
# COMPACT_ATOMS: atom_id res chain seq x y z
N MET A 1 6.83 19.65 -1.98
CA MET A 1 6.09 18.37 -1.99
C MET A 1 6.17 17.80 -3.40
N ALA A 2 6.98 16.77 -3.62
CA ALA A 2 7.05 16.10 -4.91
C ALA A 2 5.86 15.14 -5.03
N LEU A 3 4.79 15.58 -5.68
CA LEU A 3 3.86 14.65 -6.31
C LEU A 3 4.53 14.14 -7.59
N SER A 4 4.45 12.83 -7.86
CA SER A 4 4.88 12.13 -9.09
C SER A 4 6.23 11.37 -9.10
N ARG A 5 6.44 10.46 -8.13
CA ARG A 5 7.11 9.18 -8.45
C ARG A 5 6.08 8.07 -8.32
N LYS A 6 5.93 7.27 -9.38
CA LYS A 6 5.13 6.04 -9.35
C LYS A 6 5.66 5.13 -8.25
N MET A 7 4.75 4.63 -7.42
CA MET A 7 5.10 3.65 -6.40
C MET A 7 5.37 2.31 -7.07
N THR A 8 6.48 1.65 -6.73
CA THR A 8 6.75 0.28 -7.19
C THR A 8 6.05 -0.74 -6.29
N GLY A 9 5.91 -1.98 -6.77
CA GLY A 9 5.44 -3.09 -5.95
C GLY A 9 6.34 -3.37 -4.75
N GLU A 10 7.65 -3.22 -4.92
CA GLU A 10 8.62 -3.37 -3.85
C GLU A 10 8.47 -2.29 -2.76
N GLU A 11 8.28 -1.03 -3.16
CA GLU A 11 8.00 0.07 -2.22
C GLU A 11 6.69 -0.18 -1.45
N LEU A 12 5.66 -0.70 -2.12
CA LEU A 12 4.40 -1.08 -1.48
C LEU A 12 4.62 -2.15 -0.40
N ALA A 13 5.37 -3.21 -0.74
CA ALA A 13 5.67 -4.31 0.20
C ALA A 13 6.46 -3.81 1.42
N GLN A 14 7.48 -2.97 1.20
CA GLN A 14 8.28 -2.39 2.28
C GLN A 14 7.44 -1.55 3.25
N ILE A 15 6.52 -0.72 2.72
CA ILE A 15 5.62 0.08 3.56
C ILE A 15 4.68 -0.82 4.35
N ARG A 16 4.08 -1.83 3.72
CA ARG A 16 3.20 -2.79 4.39
C ARG A 16 3.92 -3.51 5.53
N GLU A 17 5.14 -3.99 5.28
CA GLU A 17 5.96 -4.70 6.27
C GLU A 17 6.40 -3.80 7.42
N LYS A 18 6.77 -2.55 7.13
CA LYS A 18 7.05 -1.53 8.15
C LYS A 18 5.87 -1.27 9.06
N LEU A 19 4.64 -1.38 8.54
CA LEU A 19 3.40 -1.26 9.29
C LEU A 19 3.01 -2.56 10.03
N GLY A 20 3.80 -3.63 9.92
CA GLY A 20 3.54 -4.91 10.57
C GLY A 20 2.33 -5.68 10.03
N ALA A 21 1.83 -5.32 8.84
CA ALA A 21 0.61 -5.89 8.28
C ALA A 21 0.88 -7.05 7.30
N THR A 22 0.04 -8.06 7.35
CA THR A 22 -0.05 -9.06 6.27
C THR A 22 -0.70 -8.45 5.02
N GLN A 23 -0.53 -9.09 3.85
CA GLN A 23 -1.23 -8.66 2.62
C GLN A 23 -2.76 -8.68 2.79
N VAL A 24 -3.29 -9.56 3.64
CA VAL A 24 -4.73 -9.65 3.94
C VAL A 24 -5.19 -8.44 4.74
N GLU A 25 -4.56 -8.16 5.87
CA GLU A 25 -4.91 -7.03 6.74
C GLU A 25 -4.76 -5.70 6.01
N PHE A 26 -3.67 -5.54 5.26
CA PHE A 26 -3.39 -4.34 4.49
C PHE A 26 -4.40 -4.12 3.37
N GLY A 27 -4.77 -5.19 2.67
CA GLY A 27 -5.83 -5.15 1.66
C GLY A 27 -7.17 -4.73 2.27
N VAL A 28 -7.61 -5.40 3.34
CA VAL A 28 -8.88 -5.08 4.02
C VAL A 28 -8.91 -3.63 4.49
N LEU A 29 -7.83 -3.16 5.13
CA LEU A 29 -7.71 -1.78 5.61
C LEU A 29 -7.89 -0.74 4.49
N LEU A 30 -7.31 -1.00 3.32
CA LEU A 30 -7.27 -0.04 2.22
C LEU A 30 -8.31 -0.34 1.12
N GLY A 31 -9.29 -1.20 1.39
CA GLY A 31 -10.36 -1.52 0.44
C GLY A 31 -9.88 -2.26 -0.82
N ARG A 32 -8.88 -3.14 -0.67
CA ARG A 32 -8.34 -4.00 -1.74
C ARG A 32 -8.41 -5.47 -1.37
N SER A 33 -8.51 -6.33 -2.38
CA SER A 33 -8.36 -7.76 -2.14
C SER A 33 -6.90 -8.09 -1.80
N PRO A 34 -6.66 -9.14 -0.98
CA PRO A 34 -5.30 -9.60 -0.71
C PRO A 34 -4.56 -10.00 -2.01
N SER A 35 -5.29 -10.58 -2.96
CA SER A 35 -4.77 -10.95 -4.28
C SER A 35 -4.29 -9.75 -5.10
N SER A 36 -5.02 -8.62 -5.03
CA SER A 36 -4.65 -7.39 -5.73
C SER A 36 -3.37 -6.80 -5.14
N VAL A 37 -3.25 -6.77 -3.81
CA VAL A 37 -2.02 -6.36 -3.12
C VAL A 37 -0.85 -7.25 -3.55
N SER A 38 -1.04 -8.57 -3.54
CA SER A 38 -0.03 -9.54 -3.93
C SER A 38 0.46 -9.38 -5.37
N GLN A 39 -0.45 -9.16 -6.33
CA GLN A 39 -0.10 -8.89 -7.74
C GLN A 39 0.67 -7.57 -7.89
N MET A 40 0.28 -6.54 -7.15
CA MET A 40 0.98 -5.26 -7.16
C MET A 40 2.41 -5.39 -6.62
N GLU A 41 2.59 -6.09 -5.50
CA GLU A 41 3.90 -6.30 -4.87
C GLU A 41 4.86 -7.11 -5.76
N ARG A 42 4.35 -8.09 -6.51
CA ARG A 42 5.13 -8.84 -7.52
C ARG A 42 5.39 -8.08 -8.82
N GLY A 43 4.81 -6.89 -8.98
CA GLY A 43 4.91 -6.11 -10.22
C GLY A 43 4.07 -6.65 -11.38
N GLU A 44 3.15 -7.59 -11.12
CA GLU A 44 2.21 -8.14 -12.10
C GLU A 44 1.06 -7.16 -12.39
N ALA A 45 0.77 -6.26 -11.46
CA ALA A 45 -0.17 -5.17 -11.61
C ALA A 45 0.46 -3.84 -11.17
N PRO A 46 0.15 -2.71 -11.83
CA PRO A 46 0.67 -1.42 -11.41
C PRO A 46 0.00 -0.93 -10.12
N VAL A 47 0.77 -0.27 -9.26
CA VAL A 47 0.23 0.52 -8.14
C VAL A 47 -0.39 1.79 -8.71
N THR A 48 -1.73 1.89 -8.67
CA THR A 48 -2.44 3.10 -9.12
C THR A 48 -2.06 4.31 -8.27
N GLU A 49 -2.06 5.51 -8.84
CA GLU A 49 -1.69 6.74 -8.12
C GLU A 49 -2.59 7.01 -6.91
N SER A 50 -3.90 6.78 -7.05
CA SER A 50 -4.87 6.94 -5.96
C SER A 50 -4.56 5.99 -4.80
N PHE A 51 -4.19 4.75 -5.10
CA PHE A 51 -3.82 3.78 -4.07
C PHE A 51 -2.47 4.13 -3.44
N ALA A 52 -1.48 4.56 -4.23
CA ALA A 52 -0.20 5.02 -3.71
C ALA A 52 -0.36 6.22 -2.75
N LEU A 53 -1.31 7.13 -3.01
CA LEU A 53 -1.62 8.23 -2.11
C LEU A 53 -2.18 7.73 -0.77
N LEU A 54 -3.13 6.79 -0.80
CA LEU A 54 -3.67 6.16 0.42
C LEU A 54 -2.56 5.47 1.23
N VAL A 55 -1.72 4.69 0.57
CA VAL A 55 -0.59 4.00 1.20
C VAL A 55 0.36 5.01 1.89
N ARG A 56 0.68 6.13 1.24
CA ARG A 56 1.53 7.18 1.84
C ARG A 56 0.88 7.87 3.03
N LEU A 57 -0.43 8.05 3.01
CA LEU A 57 -1.16 8.59 4.16
C LEU A 57 -1.10 7.63 5.34
N VAL A 58 -1.37 6.35 5.10
CA VAL A 58 -1.32 5.31 6.15
C VAL A 58 0.11 5.11 6.66
N GLU A 59 1.13 5.20 5.80
CA GLU A 59 2.53 5.16 6.26
C GLU A 59 2.85 6.32 7.21
N LYS A 60 2.32 7.52 6.92
CA LYS A 60 2.61 8.73 7.69
C LYS A 60 1.89 8.77 9.04
N PHE A 61 0.66 8.28 9.11
CA PHE A 61 -0.23 8.36 10.26
C PHE A 61 -0.39 7.01 11.00
N GLY A 62 0.13 5.92 10.43
CA GLY A 62 -0.09 4.59 10.98
C GLY A 62 -1.52 4.07 10.76
N ILE A 63 -1.75 2.82 11.16
CA ILE A 63 -3.02 2.11 10.96
C ILE A 63 -4.03 2.38 12.08
N GLU A 64 -3.56 2.76 13.27
CA GLU A 64 -4.40 2.98 14.46
C GLU A 64 -5.23 4.27 14.37
N GLU A 65 -4.74 5.29 13.67
CA GLU A 65 -5.36 6.61 13.54
C GLU A 65 -6.52 6.66 12.54
N ILE A 66 -6.78 5.56 11.81
CA ILE A 66 -7.81 5.44 10.76
C ILE A 66 -9.06 4.67 11.26
N ARG A 67 -9.01 4.08 12.45
CA ARG A 67 -10.10 3.29 13.04
C ARG A 67 -11.15 4.13 13.75
#